data_AF-A0A7J4INC6-F1
#
_entry.id   AF-A0A7J4INC6-F1
#
_cell.length_a   1.000
_cell.length_b   1.000
_cell.length_c   1.000
_cell.angle_alpha   90.00
_cell.angle_beta   90.00
_cell.angle_gamma   90.00
#
_symmetry.space_group_name_H-M   'P 1'
#
loop_
_entity.id
_entity.type
_entity.pdbx_description
1 polymer ?
#
loop_
_entity_poly.entity_id
_entity_poly.type
_entity_poly.pdbx_seq_one_letter_code
_entity_poly.pdbx_strand_id
1 'polypeptide(L)'
;MPAGDRSTKQQSDALQRFFIRPFFLSLTIGIPFCIFKLIFGLSAMRAGTPGFAVFGWIVIGWACADLAMNIGRSVYDLAGRIAPFEYCTIAQIGRKLGRPMVFLAIDTLLSFAIICLMLWSGWIARLSSAEAYLWYGATTLNLISLSAVSLYNEIRKE
;
A
#
# COMPACT_ATOMS: atom_id res chain seq x y z
N MET A 1 -38.43 -14.09 15.24
CA MET A 1 -37.21 -13.41 14.72
C MET A 1 -37.19 -13.58 13.20
N PRO A 2 -37.40 -12.50 12.41
CA PRO A 2 -37.63 -12.63 10.98
C PRO A 2 -36.34 -12.97 10.22
N ALA A 3 -36.45 -13.80 9.18
CA ALA A 3 -35.33 -14.33 8.39
C ALA A 3 -34.50 -13.25 7.65
N GLY A 4 -35.04 -12.03 7.48
CA GLY A 4 -34.36 -10.91 6.84
C GLY A 4 -33.13 -10.38 7.60
N ASP A 5 -33.14 -10.43 8.94
CA ASP A 5 -32.05 -9.91 9.77
C ASP A 5 -30.78 -10.81 9.73
N ARG A 6 -30.94 -12.10 9.42
CA ARG A 6 -29.82 -13.05 9.29
C ARG A 6 -29.06 -12.90 7.98
N SER A 7 -29.76 -12.65 6.87
CA SER A 7 -29.14 -12.50 5.54
C SER A 7 -28.24 -11.25 5.48
N THR A 8 -28.72 -10.13 6.02
CA THR A 8 -27.99 -8.86 6.04
C THR A 8 -26.74 -8.93 6.94
N LYS A 9 -26.85 -9.55 8.11
CA LYS A 9 -25.70 -9.78 9.00
C LYS A 9 -24.64 -10.68 8.36
N GLN A 10 -25.05 -11.78 7.72
CA GLN A 10 -24.13 -12.72 7.10
C GLN A 10 -23.41 -12.13 5.86
N GLN A 11 -24.09 -11.30 5.06
CA GLN A 11 -23.45 -10.56 3.96
C GLN A 11 -22.48 -9.49 4.45
N SER A 12 -22.84 -8.77 5.52
CA SER A 12 -21.97 -7.75 6.14
C SER A 12 -20.68 -8.37 6.68
N ASP A 13 -20.76 -9.52 7.34
CA ASP A 13 -19.58 -10.23 7.86
C ASP A 13 -18.65 -10.75 6.74
N ALA A 14 -19.20 -11.16 5.59
CA ALA A 14 -18.42 -11.58 4.44
C ALA A 14 -17.68 -10.40 3.78
N LEU A 15 -18.34 -9.25 3.66
CA LEU A 15 -17.73 -8.00 3.17
C LEU A 15 -16.64 -7.48 4.10
N GLN A 16 -16.86 -7.53 5.42
CA GLN A 16 -15.84 -7.16 6.38
C GLN A 16 -14.59 -8.01 6.20
N ARG A 17 -14.75 -9.34 6.16
CA ARG A 17 -13.64 -10.28 5.98
C ARG A 17 -12.90 -10.03 4.68
N PHE A 18 -13.59 -9.56 3.64
CA PHE A 18 -12.98 -9.19 2.36
C PHE A 18 -12.12 -7.91 2.47
N PHE A 19 -12.66 -6.82 3.05
CA PHE A 19 -11.94 -5.55 3.16
C PHE A 19 -10.74 -5.58 4.11
N ILE A 20 -10.80 -6.41 5.16
CA ILE A 20 -9.66 -6.60 6.08
C ILE A 20 -8.73 -7.73 5.64
N ARG A 21 -9.06 -8.42 4.53
CA ARG A 21 -8.27 -9.56 4.07
C ARG A 21 -6.86 -9.07 3.71
N PRO A 22 -5.80 -9.70 4.23
CA PRO A 22 -4.43 -9.35 3.87
C PRO A 22 -4.20 -9.29 2.36
N PHE A 23 -4.81 -10.18 1.58
CA PHE A 23 -4.77 -10.13 0.11
C PHE A 23 -5.35 -8.82 -0.45
N PHE A 24 -6.54 -8.41 0.01
CA PHE A 24 -7.18 -7.17 -0.45
C PHE A 24 -6.30 -5.97 -0.08
N LEU A 25 -5.90 -5.87 1.18
CA LEU A 25 -5.08 -4.77 1.68
C LEU A 25 -3.72 -4.70 0.96
N SER A 26 -3.06 -5.82 0.72
CA SER A 26 -1.81 -5.84 -0.05
C SER A 26 -2.05 -5.45 -1.50
N LEU A 27 -3.11 -5.91 -2.16
CA LEU A 27 -3.39 -5.58 -3.56
C LEU A 27 -3.78 -4.12 -3.77
N THR A 28 -4.56 -3.56 -2.86
CA THR A 28 -5.17 -2.24 -3.04
C THR A 28 -4.50 -1.12 -2.27
N ILE A 29 -3.70 -1.42 -1.25
CA ILE A 29 -2.97 -0.42 -0.46
C ILE A 29 -1.46 -0.65 -0.55
N GLY A 30 -1.00 -1.86 -0.24
CA GLY A 30 0.43 -2.19 -0.17
C GLY A 30 1.17 -2.07 -1.51
N ILE A 31 0.67 -2.75 -2.55
CA ILE A 31 1.27 -2.73 -3.90
C ILE A 31 1.27 -1.31 -4.48
N PRO A 32 0.17 -0.53 -4.39
CA PRO A 32 0.21 0.89 -4.78
C PRO A 32 1.30 1.70 -4.08
N PHE A 33 1.49 1.55 -2.77
CA PHE A 33 2.60 2.24 -2.07
C PHE A 33 3.98 1.81 -2.59
N CYS A 34 4.16 0.54 -2.94
CA CYS A 34 5.38 0.07 -3.58
C CYS A 34 5.57 0.70 -4.97
N ILE A 35 4.51 0.83 -5.77
CA ILE A 35 4.54 1.48 -7.09
C ILE A 35 4.95 2.95 -6.95
N PHE A 36 4.40 3.70 -5.99
CA PHE A 36 4.79 5.10 -5.78
C PHE A 36 6.27 5.22 -5.43
N LYS A 37 6.79 4.37 -4.54
CA LYS A 37 8.22 4.34 -4.20
C LYS A 37 9.09 4.01 -5.43
N LEU A 38 8.71 3.00 -6.21
CA LEU A 38 9.45 2.61 -7.43
C LEU A 38 9.52 3.76 -8.45
N ILE A 39 8.36 4.34 -8.78
CA ILE A 39 8.29 5.41 -9.78
C ILE A 39 9.04 6.65 -9.30
N PHE A 40 8.93 6.99 -8.01
CA PHE A 40 9.70 8.09 -7.43
C PHE A 40 11.20 7.83 -7.46
N GLY A 41 11.65 6.63 -7.11
CA GLY A 41 13.06 6.25 -7.18
C GLY A 41 13.63 6.33 -8.60
N LEU A 42 12.88 5.84 -9.59
CA LEU A 42 13.24 5.98 -11.01
C LEU A 42 13.30 7.45 -11.45
N SER A 43 12.35 8.26 -10.98
CA SER A 43 12.29 9.70 -11.30
C SER A 43 13.49 10.45 -10.69
N ALA A 44 13.86 10.12 -9.45
CA ALA A 44 15.05 10.65 -8.78
C ALA A 44 16.34 10.26 -9.53
N MET A 45 16.47 9.01 -9.98
CA MET A 45 17.61 8.60 -10.81
C MET A 45 17.72 9.42 -12.10
N ARG A 46 16.58 9.71 -12.75
CA ARG A 46 16.52 10.49 -13.99
C ARG A 46 16.70 11.99 -13.79
N ALA A 47 16.71 12.49 -12.56
CA ALA A 47 16.92 13.90 -12.26
C ALA A 47 18.37 14.36 -12.53
N GLY A 48 19.30 13.44 -12.81
CA GLY A 48 20.60 13.74 -13.42
C GLY A 48 21.70 14.21 -12.46
N THR A 49 21.44 14.27 -11.15
CA THR A 49 22.48 14.55 -10.14
C THR A 49 22.97 13.25 -9.50
N PRO A 50 24.28 13.07 -9.25
CA PRO A 50 24.80 11.85 -8.63
C PRO A 50 24.16 11.52 -7.27
N GLY A 51 23.85 12.55 -6.47
CA GLY A 51 23.17 12.39 -5.19
C GLY A 51 21.76 11.81 -5.34
N PHE A 52 20.97 12.30 -6.31
CA PHE A 52 19.64 11.75 -6.57
C PHE A 52 19.69 10.36 -7.20
N ALA A 53 20.73 10.03 -7.97
CA ALA A 53 20.91 8.67 -8.49
C ALA A 53 21.12 7.65 -7.37
N VAL A 54 22.01 7.93 -6.42
CA VAL A 54 22.24 7.04 -5.26
C VAL A 54 20.97 6.93 -4.42
N PHE A 55 20.33 8.05 -4.11
CA PHE A 55 19.08 8.07 -3.36
C PHE A 55 17.97 7.28 -4.07
N GLY A 56 17.82 7.46 -5.38
CA GLY A 56 16.85 6.74 -6.19
C GLY A 56 17.04 5.23 -6.15
N TRP A 57 18.29 4.74 -6.22
CA TRP A 57 18.59 3.32 -6.07
C TRP A 57 18.22 2.77 -4.69
N ILE A 58 18.46 3.53 -3.61
CA ILE A 58 18.06 3.14 -2.26
C ILE A 58 16.53 3.00 -2.18
N VAL A 59 15.79 3.98 -2.71
CA VAL A 59 14.32 3.95 -2.73
C VAL A 59 13.79 2.78 -3.58
N ILE A 60 14.40 2.49 -4.73
CA ILE A 60 14.03 1.34 -5.57
C ILE A 60 14.25 0.03 -4.80
N GLY A 61 15.42 -0.15 -4.18
CA GLY A 61 15.72 -1.33 -3.38
C GLY A 61 14.71 -1.53 -2.24
N TRP A 62 14.37 -0.45 -1.54
CA TRP A 62 13.34 -0.43 -0.51
C TRP A 62 11.97 -0.84 -1.07
N ALA A 63 11.55 -0.26 -2.19
CA ALA A 63 10.28 -0.55 -2.82
C ALA A 63 10.17 -2.01 -3.29
N CYS A 64 11.24 -2.57 -3.84
CA CYS A 64 11.31 -3.98 -4.23
C CYS A 64 11.17 -4.91 -3.02
N ALA A 65 11.82 -4.59 -1.90
CA ALA A 65 11.71 -5.37 -0.68
C ALA A 65 10.27 -5.34 -0.11
N ASP A 66 9.66 -4.16 -0.06
CA ASP A 66 8.27 -4.00 0.37
C ASP A 66 7.29 -4.72 -0.58
N LEU A 67 7.56 -4.70 -1.88
CA LEU A 67 6.75 -5.41 -2.87
C LEU A 67 6.81 -6.92 -2.67
N ALA A 68 8.01 -7.47 -2.46
CA ALA A 68 8.20 -8.89 -2.17
C ALA A 68 7.46 -9.30 -0.88
N MET A 69 7.48 -8.46 0.15
CA MET A 69 6.74 -8.70 1.39
C MET A 69 5.22 -8.65 1.16
N ASN A 70 4.70 -7.68 0.42
CA ASN A 70 3.27 -7.60 0.11
C ASN A 70 2.79 -8.78 -0.74
N ILE A 71 3.53 -9.14 -1.79
CA ILE A 71 3.22 -10.32 -2.62
C ILE A 71 3.29 -11.59 -1.77
N GLY A 72 4.33 -11.74 -0.96
CA GLY A 72 4.48 -12.87 -0.05
C GLY A 72 3.27 -12.99 0.87
N ARG A 73 2.86 -11.90 1.52
CA ARG A 73 1.71 -11.91 2.42
C ARG A 73 0.39 -12.25 1.69
N SER A 74 0.20 -11.75 0.47
CA SER A 74 -0.90 -12.15 -0.40
C SER A 74 -0.89 -13.65 -0.71
N VAL A 75 0.27 -14.23 -1.04
CA VAL A 75 0.41 -15.66 -1.32
C VAL A 75 0.13 -16.50 -0.07
N TYR A 76 0.64 -16.10 1.09
CA TYR A 76 0.36 -16.77 2.36
C TYR A 76 -1.15 -16.76 2.68
N ASP A 77 -1.80 -15.61 2.51
CA ASP A 77 -3.24 -15.48 2.73
C ASP A 77 -4.07 -16.34 1.76
N LEU A 78 -3.68 -16.39 0.48
CA LEU A 78 -4.31 -17.27 -0.51
C LEU A 78 -4.09 -18.77 -0.19
N ALA A 79 -2.96 -19.11 0.42
CA ALA A 79 -2.67 -20.45 0.90
C ALA A 79 -3.32 -20.78 2.27
N GLY A 80 -4.12 -19.86 2.83
CA GLY A 80 -4.76 -20.03 4.15
C GLY A 80 -3.76 -20.03 5.32
N ARG A 81 -2.58 -19.45 5.14
CA ARG A 81 -1.50 -19.39 6.13
C ARG A 81 -1.29 -17.96 6.62
N ILE A 82 -0.85 -17.84 7.88
CA ILE A 82 -0.46 -16.55 8.46
C ILE A 82 0.99 -16.25 8.03
N ALA A 83 1.21 -15.06 7.45
CA ALA A 83 2.55 -14.65 7.05
C ALA A 83 3.45 -14.36 8.27
N PRO A 84 4.69 -14.87 8.31
CA PRO A 84 5.59 -14.68 9.44
C PRO A 84 6.35 -13.33 9.42
N PHE A 85 5.95 -12.37 8.58
CA PHE A 85 6.59 -11.06 8.38
C PHE A 85 5.53 -9.97 8.14
N GLU A 86 5.89 -8.70 8.32
CA GLU A 86 5.00 -7.53 8.17
C GLU A 86 4.71 -7.12 6.71
N TYR A 87 3.84 -6.12 6.50
CA TYR A 87 3.51 -5.61 5.16
C TYR A 87 4.68 -4.85 4.50
N CYS A 88 5.55 -4.21 5.28
CA CYS A 88 6.68 -3.44 4.77
C CYS A 88 7.92 -3.60 5.65
N THR A 89 9.09 -3.33 5.08
CA THR A 89 10.40 -3.45 5.72
C THR A 89 10.53 -2.57 6.96
N ILE A 90 10.01 -1.34 6.93
CA ILE A 90 9.99 -0.44 8.08
C ILE A 90 9.15 -1.03 9.22
N ALA A 91 7.95 -1.53 8.92
CA ALA A 91 7.12 -2.22 9.92
C ALA A 91 7.81 -3.49 10.45
N GLN A 92 8.54 -4.22 9.61
CA GLN A 92 9.32 -5.40 10.02
C GLN A 92 10.44 -5.03 11.00
N ILE A 93 11.08 -3.87 10.84
CA ILE A 93 12.01 -3.31 11.83
C ILE A 93 11.25 -2.97 13.11
N GLY A 94 10.11 -2.28 13.00
CA GLY A 94 9.24 -1.95 14.13
C GLY A 94 8.78 -3.16 14.93
N ARG A 95 8.54 -4.31 14.28
CA ARG A 95 8.21 -5.57 14.93
C ARG A 95 9.34 -6.05 15.84
N LYS A 96 10.61 -5.92 15.43
CA LYS A 96 11.77 -6.27 16.27
C LYS A 96 11.86 -5.36 17.51
N LEU A 97 11.30 -4.15 17.43
CA LEU A 97 11.22 -3.18 18.52
C LEU A 97 9.89 -3.25 19.30
N GLY A 98 9.03 -4.23 19.02
CA GLY A 98 7.73 -4.41 19.68
C GLY A 98 6.67 -3.36 19.32
N ARG A 99 6.88 -2.54 18.28
CA ARG A 99 5.97 -1.45 17.87
C ARG A 99 5.69 -1.44 16.35
N PRO A 100 5.22 -2.55 15.74
CA PRO A 100 5.05 -2.65 14.29
C PRO A 100 4.08 -1.60 13.72
N MET A 101 2.98 -1.28 14.42
CA MET A 101 1.97 -0.35 13.92
C MET A 101 2.47 1.10 13.78
N VAL A 102 3.33 1.55 14.69
CA VAL A 102 3.93 2.90 14.61
C VAL A 102 4.82 3.00 13.38
N PHE A 103 5.62 1.97 13.13
CA PHE A 103 6.52 1.91 11.99
C PHE A 103 5.78 1.76 10.67
N LEU A 104 4.64 1.05 10.67
CA LEU A 104 3.74 1.02 9.52
C LEU A 104 3.14 2.41 9.22
N ALA A 105 2.78 3.18 10.25
CA ALA A 105 2.30 4.55 10.08
C ALA A 105 3.40 5.48 9.52
N ILE A 106 4.65 5.29 9.93
CA ILE A 106 5.81 6.00 9.35
C ILE A 106 5.99 5.65 7.87
N ASP A 107 5.94 4.37 7.51
CA ASP A 107 6.01 3.92 6.10
C ASP A 107 4.91 4.53 5.23
N THR A 108 3.70 4.58 5.80
CA THR A 108 2.53 5.20 5.17
C THR A 108 2.75 6.70 4.98
N LEU A 109 3.23 7.41 6.02
CA LEU A 109 3.56 8.84 5.95
C LEU A 109 4.62 9.14 4.88
N LEU A 110 5.68 8.33 4.82
CA LEU A 110 6.72 8.47 3.80
C LEU A 110 6.17 8.23 2.39
N SER A 111 5.27 7.27 2.23
CA SER A 111 4.62 7.00 0.94
C SER A 111 3.74 8.18 0.51
N PHE A 112 2.96 8.78 1.42
CA PHE A 112 2.22 9.99 1.11
C PHE A 112 3.12 11.20 0.82
N ALA A 113 4.24 11.35 1.54
CA ALA A 113 5.22 12.38 1.25
C ALA A 113 5.80 12.23 -0.17
N ILE A 114 6.10 11.00 -0.61
CA ILE A 114 6.51 10.71 -1.98
C ILE A 114 5.44 11.15 -2.99
N ILE A 115 4.17 10.82 -2.76
CA ILE A 115 3.06 11.23 -3.62
C ILE A 115 3.01 12.76 -3.71
N CYS A 116 3.04 13.46 -2.58
CA CYS A 116 3.01 14.92 -2.53
C CYS A 116 4.20 15.54 -3.28
N LEU A 117 5.41 14.99 -3.10
CA LEU A 117 6.60 15.47 -3.80
C LEU A 117 6.50 15.27 -5.32
N MET A 118 6.01 14.12 -5.77
CA MET A 118 5.82 13.83 -7.20
C MET A 118 4.81 14.77 -7.86
N LEU A 119 3.74 15.10 -7.15
CA LEU A 119 2.73 16.06 -7.60
C LEU A 119 3.27 17.50 -7.61
N TRP A 120 3.86 17.95 -6.50
CA TRP A 120 4.30 19.33 -6.33
C TRP A 120 5.51 19.70 -7.20
N SER A 121 6.47 18.78 -7.35
CA SER A 121 7.66 18.99 -8.19
C SER A 121 7.38 18.93 -9.70
N GLY A 122 6.18 18.47 -10.10
CA GLY A 122 5.83 18.24 -11.50
C GLY A 122 6.53 17.04 -12.14
N TRP A 123 7.23 16.19 -11.37
CA TRP A 123 7.90 14.99 -11.89
C TRP A 123 6.92 14.00 -12.53
N ILE A 124 5.65 14.02 -12.10
CA ILE A 124 4.58 13.24 -12.71
C ILE A 124 4.42 13.49 -14.22
N ALA A 125 4.72 14.70 -14.71
CA ALA A 125 4.61 15.05 -16.13
C ALA A 125 5.76 14.48 -16.99
N ARG A 126 6.81 13.95 -16.37
CA ARG A 126 7.99 13.37 -17.05
C ARG A 126 7.96 11.84 -17.07
N LEU A 127 6.89 11.24 -16.57
CA LEU A 127 6.71 9.80 -16.58
C LEU A 127 6.51 9.31 -18.02
N SER A 128 7.09 8.15 -18.32
CA SER A 128 6.72 7.42 -19.53
C SER A 128 5.25 6.99 -19.47
N SER A 129 4.65 6.66 -20.61
CA SER A 129 3.25 6.23 -20.65
C SER A 129 2.96 5.05 -19.73
N ALA A 130 3.85 4.06 -19.67
CA ALA A 130 3.70 2.90 -18.79
C ALA A 130 3.74 3.29 -17.30
N GLU A 131 4.69 4.15 -16.90
CA GLU A 131 4.79 4.65 -15.52
C GLU A 131 3.58 5.50 -15.15
N ALA A 132 3.08 6.33 -16.06
CA ALA A 132 1.88 7.13 -15.84
C ALA A 132 0.65 6.24 -15.63
N TYR A 133 0.44 5.21 -16.45
CA TYR A 133 -0.67 4.27 -16.26
C TYR A 133 -0.57 3.53 -14.93
N LEU A 134 0.63 3.07 -14.55
CA LEU A 134 0.87 2.44 -13.25
C LEU A 134 0.61 3.40 -12.09
N TRP A 135 1.08 4.65 -12.21
CA TRP A 135 0.87 5.67 -11.20
C TRP A 135 -0.62 5.96 -11.02
N TYR A 136 -1.35 6.25 -12.09
CA TYR A 136 -2.78 6.54 -12.02
C TYR A 136 -3.58 5.35 -11.50
N GLY A 137 -3.30 4.15 -12.00
CA GLY A 137 -3.93 2.93 -11.50
C GLY A 137 -3.68 2.70 -10.01
N ALA A 138 -2.43 2.87 -9.56
CA ALA A 138 -2.06 2.78 -8.16
C ALA A 138 -2.76 3.84 -7.31
N THR A 139 -2.81 5.11 -7.75
CA THR A 139 -3.53 6.19 -7.07
C THR A 139 -5.01 5.89 -6.95
N THR A 140 -5.66 5.46 -8.03
CA THR A 140 -7.08 5.09 -8.02
C THR A 140 -7.36 3.95 -7.06
N LEU A 141 -6.60 2.84 -7.15
CA LEU A 141 -6.79 1.70 -6.26
C LEU A 141 -6.57 2.08 -4.80
N ASN A 142 -5.50 2.82 -4.50
CA ASN A 142 -5.15 3.22 -3.14
C ASN A 142 -6.20 4.13 -2.52
N LEU A 143 -6.54 5.23 -3.17
CA LEU A 143 -7.44 6.24 -2.60
C LEU A 143 -8.88 5.73 -2.50
N ILE A 144 -9.39 5.04 -3.54
CA ILE A 144 -10.73 4.46 -3.48
C ILE A 144 -10.80 3.40 -2.38
N SER A 145 -9.79 2.53 -2.25
CA SER A 145 -9.84 1.45 -1.26
C SER A 145 -9.70 1.97 0.17
N LEU A 146 -8.83 2.95 0.42
CA LEU A 146 -8.76 3.63 1.71
C LEU A 146 -10.10 4.29 2.07
N SER A 147 -10.71 4.97 1.11
CA SER A 147 -12.01 5.64 1.31
C SER A 147 -13.14 4.63 1.55
N ALA A 148 -13.18 3.54 0.79
CA ALA A 148 -14.17 2.48 0.93
C ALA A 148 -14.04 1.77 2.29
N VAL A 149 -12.81 1.42 2.70
CA VAL A 149 -12.54 0.82 4.01
C VAL A 149 -12.91 1.78 5.14
N SER A 150 -12.59 3.07 5.01
CA SER A 150 -12.94 4.08 6.00
C SER A 150 -14.46 4.26 6.12
N LEU A 151 -15.16 4.44 5.00
CA LEU A 151 -16.62 4.60 4.96
C LEU A 151 -17.32 3.38 5.55
N TYR A 152 -16.87 2.18 5.17
CA TYR A 152 -17.42 0.93 5.69
C TYR A 152 -17.25 0.81 7.22
N ASN A 153 -16.07 1.17 7.73
CA ASN A 153 -15.82 1.15 9.17
C ASN A 153 -16.70 2.15 9.93
N GLU A 154 -17.00 3.31 9.34
CA GLU A 154 -17.82 4.34 9.98
C GLU A 154 -19.31 3.97 10.00
N ILE A 155 -19.85 3.50 8.88
CA ILE A 155 -21.26 3.03 8.77
C ILE A 155 -21.61 1.96 9.82
N ARG A 156 -20.61 1.22 10.31
CA ARG A 156 -20.80 0.14 11.27
C ARG A 156 -20.52 0.51 12.73
N LYS A 157 -19.86 1.64 12.98
CA LYS A 157 -19.73 2.15 14.35
C LYS A 157 -21.05 2.74 14.84
N GLU A 158 -21.84 3.26 13.91
CA GLU A 158 -23.27 3.61 14.03
C GLU A 158 -24.14 2.34 14.00
#